data_AF-A0A6A0HU37-F1
#
_entry.id   AF-A0A6A0HU37-F1
#
_cell.length_a   1.000
_cell.length_b   1.000
_cell.length_c   1.000
_cell.angle_alpha   90.00
_cell.angle_beta   90.00
_cell.angle_gamma   90.00
#
_symmetry.space_group_name_H-M   'P 1'
#
loop_
_entity.id
_entity.type
_entity.pdbx_description
1 polymer ?
#
loop_
_entity_poly.entity_id
_entity_poly.type
_entity_poly.pdbx_seq_one_letter_code
_entity_poly.pdbx_strand_id
1 'polypeptide(L)'
;MKSSGIITLLTDFGNADGYVAAMKGVILGIMPHARLIDITHEVPPQEVAAGAFILSAHYRYFPAGTVHVAVIDPGVGTSRHAIACFHDSHYFVGPDNGLFDFCARAAPPPAVRLSRREFWRTALSNTFHGRDIFAPVAAHLANGAALEELGDSFTLKPQRPAHACKVDQNTLHGEIIFSDRFGNLISNITRKDLSRFASGAKIAVQLKRQTIHGLQTSYASVGTGEPVALINSFDLLEIGVNQGNAKMQLQATLGTPVIIVKGESDNSHVTE
;
A
#
# COMPACT_ATOMS: atom_id res chain seq x y z
N MET A 1 3.80 3.04 24.14
CA MET A 1 2.51 3.64 23.70
C MET A 1 1.40 2.66 24.05
N LYS A 2 0.18 3.12 24.36
CA LYS A 2 -0.93 2.21 24.71
C LYS A 2 -1.43 1.50 23.44
N SER A 3 -1.65 0.20 23.52
CA SER A 3 -2.28 -0.59 22.45
C SER A 3 -3.71 -0.09 22.16
N SER A 4 -4.11 -0.10 20.89
CA SER A 4 -5.50 0.17 20.48
C SER A 4 -6.43 -1.05 20.67
N GLY A 5 -5.84 -2.22 20.92
CA GLY A 5 -6.53 -3.52 20.93
C GLY A 5 -7.06 -3.94 19.56
N ILE A 6 -6.68 -3.25 18.49
CA ILE A 6 -7.03 -3.59 17.10
C ILE A 6 -5.84 -4.29 16.45
N ILE A 7 -6.13 -5.42 15.80
CA ILE A 7 -5.20 -6.11 14.92
C ILE A 7 -5.83 -6.16 13.55
N THR A 8 -5.13 -5.63 12.56
CA THR A 8 -5.58 -5.72 11.17
C THR A 8 -4.85 -6.82 10.42
N LEU A 9 -5.52 -7.46 9.47
CA LEU A 9 -4.95 -8.51 8.64
C LEU A 9 -5.01 -8.10 7.15
N LEU A 10 -3.88 -8.23 6.46
CA LEU A 10 -3.77 -8.06 5.01
C LEU A 10 -2.99 -9.24 4.43
N THR A 11 -3.58 -10.01 3.52
CA THR A 11 -2.92 -11.20 2.93
C THR A 11 -3.25 -11.41 1.47
N ASP A 12 -2.58 -12.38 0.83
CA ASP A 12 -2.92 -12.93 -0.49
C ASP A 12 -3.56 -14.34 -0.43
N PHE A 13 -3.98 -14.79 0.75
CA PHE A 13 -4.54 -16.15 0.97
C PHE A 13 -5.95 -16.37 0.41
N GLY A 14 -6.65 -15.31 0.02
CA GLY A 14 -8.08 -15.36 -0.26
C GLY A 14 -8.92 -15.74 0.97
N ASN A 15 -10.21 -15.97 0.74
CA ASN A 15 -11.17 -16.31 1.79
C ASN A 15 -11.74 -17.75 1.68
N ALA A 16 -11.24 -18.57 0.75
CA ALA A 16 -11.80 -19.89 0.48
C ALA A 16 -11.32 -21.00 1.44
N ASP A 17 -10.03 -21.03 1.80
CA ASP A 17 -9.37 -22.23 2.36
C ASP A 17 -9.15 -22.21 3.88
N GLY A 18 -9.61 -21.17 4.58
CA GLY A 18 -9.55 -21.09 6.05
C GLY A 18 -8.20 -20.65 6.65
N TYR A 19 -7.17 -20.35 5.85
CA TYR A 19 -5.88 -19.85 6.34
C TYR A 19 -6.03 -18.62 7.24
N VAL A 20 -6.82 -17.64 6.81
CA VAL A 20 -7.10 -16.42 7.59
C VAL A 20 -7.78 -16.76 8.93
N ALA A 21 -8.76 -17.68 8.92
CA ALA A 21 -9.45 -18.09 10.14
C ALA A 21 -8.49 -18.72 11.16
N ALA A 22 -7.50 -19.50 10.70
CA ALA A 22 -6.48 -20.06 11.57
C ALA A 22 -5.61 -18.97 12.22
N MET A 23 -5.22 -17.92 11.48
CA MET A 23 -4.51 -16.77 12.06
C MET A 23 -5.35 -16.06 13.12
N LYS A 24 -6.63 -15.80 12.82
CA LYS A 24 -7.57 -15.18 13.77
C LYS A 24 -7.75 -16.01 15.04
N GLY A 25 -7.89 -17.32 14.91
CA GLY A 25 -8.00 -18.23 16.04
C GLY A 25 -6.77 -18.21 16.95
N VAL A 26 -5.57 -18.16 16.37
CA VAL A 26 -4.31 -18.02 17.14
C VAL A 26 -4.27 -16.69 17.88
N ILE A 27 -4.64 -15.59 17.21
CA ILE A 27 -4.69 -14.27 17.84
C ILE A 27 -5.66 -14.27 19.03
N LEU A 28 -6.89 -14.75 18.83
CA LEU A 28 -7.92 -14.79 19.89
C LEU A 28 -7.57 -15.73 21.03
N GLY A 29 -6.77 -16.78 20.77
CA GLY A 29 -6.26 -17.65 21.83
C GLY A 29 -5.28 -16.94 22.77
N ILE A 30 -4.54 -15.94 22.29
CA ILE A 30 -3.56 -15.15 23.07
C ILE A 30 -4.19 -13.89 23.64
N MET A 31 -5.04 -13.21 22.85
CA MET A 31 -5.73 -11.98 23.23
C MET A 31 -7.24 -12.12 22.90
N PRO A 32 -8.04 -12.71 23.80
CA PRO A 32 -9.46 -12.97 23.55
C PRO A 32 -10.32 -11.73 23.25
N HIS A 33 -9.86 -10.55 23.67
CA HIS A 33 -10.56 -9.28 23.47
C HIS A 33 -10.05 -8.48 22.26
N ALA A 34 -9.19 -9.07 21.41
CA ALA A 34 -8.67 -8.40 20.22
C ALA A 34 -9.81 -8.08 19.23
N ARG A 35 -9.81 -6.85 18.70
CA ARG A 35 -10.67 -6.46 17.57
C ARG A 35 -9.94 -6.76 16.28
N LEU A 36 -10.40 -7.80 15.58
CA LEU A 36 -9.81 -8.24 14.32
C LEU A 36 -10.49 -7.57 13.14
N ILE A 37 -9.72 -6.87 12.31
CA ILE A 37 -10.25 -6.17 11.14
C ILE A 37 -9.46 -6.60 9.90
N ASP A 38 -10.13 -7.17 8.93
CA ASP A 38 -9.48 -7.50 7.66
C ASP A 38 -9.38 -6.23 6.82
N ILE A 39 -8.17 -5.88 6.37
CA ILE A 39 -8.01 -4.86 5.32
C ILE A 39 -8.43 -5.50 3.99
N THR A 40 -7.84 -6.65 3.66
CA THR A 40 -8.26 -7.52 2.55
C THR A 40 -7.43 -8.81 2.58
N HIS A 41 -7.98 -9.89 2.02
CA HIS A 41 -7.26 -11.13 1.75
C HIS A 41 -7.14 -11.43 0.26
N GLU A 42 -7.60 -10.51 -0.57
CA GLU A 42 -7.71 -10.65 -2.03
C GLU A 42 -6.58 -9.90 -2.76
N VAL A 43 -5.45 -9.67 -2.08
CA VAL A 43 -4.23 -9.24 -2.78
C VAL A 43 -3.88 -10.33 -3.78
N PRO A 44 -3.55 -10.01 -5.05
CA PRO A 44 -3.18 -11.04 -5.99
C PRO A 44 -2.00 -11.87 -5.45
N PRO A 45 -1.99 -13.20 -5.66
CA PRO A 45 -0.96 -14.08 -5.12
C PRO A 45 0.44 -13.57 -5.43
N GLN A 46 1.28 -13.49 -4.39
CA GLN A 46 2.69 -13.11 -4.48
C GLN A 46 2.96 -11.64 -4.88
N GLU A 47 1.93 -10.81 -5.07
CA GLU A 47 2.08 -9.39 -5.46
C GLU A 47 2.40 -8.49 -4.25
N VAL A 48 3.64 -8.57 -3.79
CA VAL A 48 4.16 -7.79 -2.65
C VAL A 48 3.98 -6.28 -2.85
N ALA A 49 4.02 -5.79 -4.10
CA ALA A 49 3.87 -4.37 -4.41
C ALA A 49 2.43 -3.90 -4.20
N ALA A 50 1.46 -4.68 -4.65
CA ALA A 50 0.04 -4.43 -4.41
C ALA A 50 -0.27 -4.45 -2.91
N GLY A 51 0.24 -5.44 -2.17
CA GLY A 51 0.09 -5.52 -0.72
C GLY A 51 0.65 -4.31 0.02
N ALA A 52 1.86 -3.86 -0.37
CA ALA A 52 2.49 -2.67 0.23
C ALA A 52 1.70 -1.39 -0.08
N PHE A 53 1.21 -1.24 -1.32
CA PHE A 53 0.37 -0.11 -1.72
C PHE A 53 -0.90 -0.06 -0.87
N ILE A 54 -1.67 -1.16 -0.84
CA ILE A 54 -2.92 -1.26 -0.09
C ILE A 54 -2.69 -0.97 1.39
N LEU A 55 -1.65 -1.57 2.00
CA LEU A 55 -1.32 -1.31 3.40
C LEU A 55 -1.01 0.17 3.64
N SER A 56 -0.11 0.76 2.85
CA SER A 56 0.31 2.16 2.99
C SER A 56 -0.84 3.15 2.81
N ALA A 57 -1.82 2.80 1.97
CA ALA A 57 -2.97 3.61 1.64
C ALA A 57 -4.07 3.60 2.72
N HIS A 58 -4.12 2.57 3.57
CA HIS A 58 -5.23 2.37 4.50
C HIS A 58 -4.87 2.38 5.98
N TYR A 59 -3.62 2.09 6.37
CA TYR A 59 -3.28 1.91 7.80
C TYR A 59 -3.57 3.15 8.66
N ARG A 60 -3.41 4.36 8.11
CA ARG A 60 -3.59 5.64 8.82
C ARG A 60 -5.03 5.93 9.25
N TYR A 61 -6.01 5.22 8.71
CA TYR A 61 -7.40 5.35 9.14
C TYR A 61 -7.70 4.56 10.41
N PHE A 62 -6.75 3.74 10.87
CA PHE A 62 -6.86 3.04 12.15
C PHE A 62 -6.31 3.89 13.30
N PRO A 63 -6.79 3.69 14.55
CA PRO A 63 -6.26 4.40 15.70
C PRO A 63 -4.78 4.10 15.96
N ALA A 64 -4.06 5.06 16.53
CA ALA A 64 -2.69 4.86 17.02
C ALA A 64 -2.62 3.65 17.98
N GLY A 65 -1.53 2.88 17.87
CA GLY A 65 -1.32 1.63 18.61
C GLY A 65 -1.98 0.40 17.99
N THR A 66 -2.51 0.52 16.78
CA THR A 66 -2.97 -0.63 15.99
C THR A 66 -1.78 -1.46 15.49
N VAL A 67 -1.95 -2.77 15.53
CA VAL A 67 -0.98 -3.73 14.97
C VAL A 67 -1.48 -4.20 13.60
N HIS A 68 -0.69 -3.97 12.57
CA HIS A 68 -0.99 -4.40 11.20
C HIS A 68 -0.18 -5.65 10.86
N VAL A 69 -0.86 -6.77 10.66
CA VAL A 69 -0.25 -7.99 10.14
C VAL A 69 -0.43 -8.03 8.64
N ALA A 70 0.68 -8.07 7.91
CA ALA A 70 0.66 -8.19 6.46
C ALA A 70 1.45 -9.42 6.02
N VAL A 71 0.81 -10.30 5.24
CA VAL A 71 1.40 -11.56 4.79
C VAL A 71 1.11 -11.78 3.30
N ILE A 72 2.04 -11.29 2.47
CA ILE A 72 2.23 -11.71 1.08
C ILE A 72 3.67 -12.18 1.04
N ASP A 73 3.88 -13.49 1.04
CA ASP A 73 5.19 -14.06 1.39
C ASP A 73 5.60 -15.21 0.46
N PRO A 74 5.99 -14.90 -0.81
CA PRO A 74 6.53 -15.91 -1.72
C PRO A 74 7.83 -16.54 -1.20
N GLY A 75 8.51 -15.88 -0.24
CA GLY A 75 9.73 -16.37 0.40
C GLY A 75 9.50 -17.12 1.71
N VAL A 76 8.27 -17.54 2.03
CA VAL A 76 8.00 -18.29 3.27
C VAL A 76 8.88 -19.55 3.36
N GLY A 77 9.39 -19.83 4.56
CA GLY A 77 10.30 -20.97 4.79
C GLY A 77 11.73 -20.81 4.28
N THR A 78 12.08 -19.66 3.70
CA THR A 78 13.45 -19.35 3.24
C THR A 78 14.27 -18.57 4.28
N SER A 79 15.40 -18.00 3.88
CA SER A 79 16.26 -17.16 4.72
C SER A 79 15.73 -15.74 4.96
N ARG A 80 14.62 -15.33 4.33
CA ARG A 80 14.03 -14.00 4.52
C ARG A 80 13.66 -13.77 5.99
N HIS A 81 13.89 -12.56 6.50
CA HIS A 81 13.65 -12.27 7.90
C HIS A 81 12.16 -12.13 8.22
N ALA A 82 11.77 -12.51 9.44
CA ALA A 82 10.49 -12.16 10.05
C ALA A 82 10.73 -10.90 10.87
N ILE A 83 9.95 -9.85 10.66
CA ILE A 83 10.21 -8.54 11.28
C ILE A 83 8.95 -7.96 11.91
N ALA A 84 9.19 -7.11 12.91
CA ALA A 84 8.21 -6.13 13.38
C ALA A 84 8.85 -4.74 13.40
N CYS A 85 8.08 -3.70 13.07
CA CYS A 85 8.56 -2.32 13.15
C CYS A 85 7.47 -1.37 13.67
N PHE A 86 7.91 -0.21 14.15
CA PHE A 86 7.04 0.86 14.65
C PHE A 86 7.17 2.11 13.79
N HIS A 87 6.07 2.54 13.16
CA HIS A 87 6.06 3.70 12.27
C HIS A 87 4.73 4.46 12.39
N ASP A 88 4.80 5.79 12.42
CA ASP A 88 3.63 6.69 12.44
C ASP A 88 2.61 6.38 13.55
N SER A 89 3.08 5.91 14.72
CA SER A 89 2.23 5.43 15.83
C SER A 89 1.50 4.11 15.58
N HIS A 90 1.98 3.27 14.66
CA HIS A 90 1.44 1.94 14.37
C HIS A 90 2.54 0.87 14.44
N TYR A 91 2.15 -0.37 14.71
CA TYR A 91 3.04 -1.54 14.62
C TYR A 91 2.75 -2.30 13.32
N PHE A 92 3.80 -2.82 12.70
CA PHE A 92 3.71 -3.63 11.48
C PHE A 92 4.44 -4.95 11.72
N VAL A 93 3.81 -6.07 11.37
CA VAL A 93 4.35 -7.42 11.58
C VAL A 93 4.21 -8.23 10.30
N GLY A 94 5.31 -8.82 9.83
CA GLY A 94 5.31 -9.54 8.55
C GLY A 94 6.70 -9.93 8.04
N PRO A 95 6.79 -10.39 6.78
CA PRO A 95 8.06 -10.74 6.15
C PRO A 95 8.86 -9.49 5.75
N ASP A 96 10.18 -9.56 5.88
CA ASP A 96 11.10 -8.58 5.31
C ASP A 96 11.30 -8.87 3.81
N ASN A 97 10.33 -8.47 3.00
CA ASN A 97 10.36 -8.63 1.53
C ASN A 97 9.94 -7.35 0.79
N GLY A 98 9.92 -6.24 1.51
CA GLY A 98 9.54 -4.93 1.01
C GLY A 98 8.10 -4.49 1.33
N LEU A 99 7.26 -5.32 1.95
CA LEU A 99 5.90 -4.92 2.35
C LEU A 99 5.86 -3.63 3.19
N PHE A 100 6.90 -3.41 3.99
CA PHE A 100 7.02 -2.25 4.88
C PHE A 100 8.04 -1.20 4.40
N ASP A 101 8.43 -1.22 3.12
CA ASP A 101 9.38 -0.25 2.55
C ASP A 101 8.95 1.20 2.80
N PHE A 102 7.64 1.47 2.78
CA PHE A 102 7.10 2.80 3.02
C PHE A 102 7.44 3.35 4.42
N CYS A 103 7.60 2.48 5.43
CA CYS A 103 7.98 2.88 6.79
C CYS A 103 9.42 3.42 6.87
N ALA A 104 10.28 3.03 5.93
CA ALA A 104 11.71 3.34 5.94
C ALA A 104 12.14 4.36 4.87
N ARG A 105 11.20 4.99 4.15
CA ARG A 105 11.50 5.94 3.07
C ARG A 105 12.20 7.22 3.52
N ALA A 106 11.84 7.75 4.69
CA ALA A 106 12.43 8.98 5.22
C ALA A 106 13.65 8.67 6.11
N ALA A 107 13.50 7.70 7.01
CA ALA A 107 14.55 7.16 7.86
C ALA A 107 14.14 5.75 8.32
N PRO A 108 15.09 4.87 8.69
CA PRO A 108 14.75 3.57 9.25
C PRO A 108 13.92 3.70 10.55
N PRO A 109 12.76 3.03 10.66
CA PRO A 109 11.97 3.01 11.89
C PRO A 109 12.63 2.10 12.94
N PRO A 110 12.27 2.23 14.24
CA PRO A 110 12.51 1.18 15.21
C PRO A 110 11.96 -0.16 14.70
N ALA A 111 12.81 -1.16 14.62
CA ALA A 111 12.46 -2.47 14.10
C ALA A 111 13.27 -3.58 14.77
N VAL A 112 12.68 -4.76 14.80
CA VAL A 112 13.30 -5.99 15.30
C VAL A 112 13.12 -7.11 14.30
N ARG A 113 14.13 -7.99 14.26
CA ARG A 113 14.01 -9.30 13.65
C ARG A 113 13.43 -10.23 14.70
N LEU A 114 12.25 -10.77 14.42
CA LEU A 114 11.56 -11.71 15.30
C LEU A 114 12.45 -12.94 15.50
N SER A 115 12.94 -13.13 16.73
CA SER A 115 13.87 -14.22 17.07
C SER A 115 13.60 -14.86 18.44
N ARG A 116 12.55 -14.41 19.15
CA ARG A 116 12.14 -14.92 20.45
C ARG A 116 10.99 -15.92 20.31
N ARG A 117 11.31 -17.22 20.48
CA ARG A 117 10.38 -18.34 20.21
C ARG A 117 9.21 -18.41 21.18
N GLU A 118 9.34 -17.81 22.36
CA GLU A 118 8.30 -17.71 23.38
C GLU A 118 7.07 -16.91 22.90
N PHE A 119 7.24 -16.05 21.88
CA PHE A 119 6.15 -15.30 21.25
C PHE A 119 5.55 -15.99 20.02
N TRP A 120 5.99 -17.22 19.70
CA TRP A 120 5.55 -17.97 18.53
C TRP A 120 4.69 -19.17 18.94
N ARG A 121 4.08 -19.83 17.96
CA ARG A 121 3.49 -21.16 18.20
C ARG A 121 4.58 -22.19 18.46
N THR A 122 4.31 -23.14 19.35
CA THR A 122 5.24 -24.24 19.66
C THR A 122 5.59 -25.07 18.43
N ALA A 123 4.58 -25.41 17.62
CA ALA A 123 4.73 -26.13 16.37
C ALA A 123 4.78 -25.15 15.19
N LEU A 124 5.94 -25.09 14.53
CA LEU A 124 6.16 -24.23 13.36
C LEU A 124 6.02 -25.03 12.06
N SER A 125 5.28 -24.48 11.10
CA SER A 125 5.28 -24.93 9.72
C SER A 125 6.21 -24.06 8.87
N ASN A 126 6.97 -24.70 7.99
CA ASN A 126 7.80 -24.00 7.00
C ASN A 126 6.97 -23.24 5.95
N THR A 127 5.67 -23.52 5.83
CA THR A 127 4.79 -22.93 4.80
C THR A 127 3.76 -21.97 5.37
N PHE A 128 3.73 -21.75 6.69
CA PHE A 128 2.67 -20.94 7.31
C PHE A 128 3.12 -20.04 8.47
N HIS A 129 4.16 -19.25 8.22
CA HIS A 129 4.63 -18.24 9.18
C HIS A 129 3.57 -17.19 9.54
N GLY A 130 2.57 -16.96 8.67
CA GLY A 130 1.37 -16.15 9.00
C GLY A 130 0.71 -16.58 10.30
N ARG A 131 0.39 -17.87 10.41
CA ARG A 131 -0.23 -18.46 11.60
C ARG A 131 0.78 -18.69 12.73
N ASP A 132 1.99 -19.12 12.40
CA ASP A 132 2.90 -19.67 13.40
C ASP A 132 3.82 -18.63 14.05
N ILE A 133 4.06 -17.50 13.38
CA ILE A 133 4.98 -16.44 13.83
C ILE A 133 4.25 -15.09 13.87
N PHE A 134 3.65 -14.64 12.76
CA PHE A 134 3.15 -13.28 12.66
C PHE A 134 1.88 -13.04 13.49
N ALA A 135 0.90 -13.93 13.40
CA ALA A 135 -0.33 -13.88 14.19
C ALA A 135 -0.07 -13.84 15.72
N PRO A 136 0.71 -14.75 16.32
CA PRO A 136 0.95 -14.72 17.76
C PRO A 136 1.78 -13.50 18.20
N VAL A 137 2.80 -13.10 17.42
CA VAL A 137 3.58 -11.88 17.70
C VAL A 137 2.70 -10.64 17.71
N ALA A 138 1.78 -10.53 16.75
CA ALA A 138 0.85 -9.42 16.70
C ALA A 138 -0.09 -9.39 17.91
N ALA A 139 -0.56 -10.55 18.34
CA ALA A 139 -1.40 -10.68 19.54
C ALA A 139 -0.64 -10.24 20.81
N HIS A 140 0.62 -10.64 20.98
CA HIS A 140 1.44 -10.21 22.10
C HIS A 140 1.73 -8.70 22.09
N LEU A 141 2.06 -8.13 20.94
CA LEU A 141 2.21 -6.67 20.77
C LEU A 141 0.92 -5.94 21.14
N ALA A 142 -0.23 -6.40 20.62
CA ALA A 142 -1.53 -5.81 20.93
C ALA A 142 -1.92 -6.00 22.41
N ASN A 143 -1.35 -7.00 23.08
CA ASN A 143 -1.55 -7.26 24.51
C ASN A 143 -0.49 -6.56 25.41
N GLY A 144 0.38 -5.72 24.84
CA GLY A 144 1.27 -4.83 25.59
C GLY A 144 2.72 -5.27 25.69
N ALA A 145 3.16 -6.33 24.99
CA ALA A 145 4.58 -6.66 24.87
C ALA A 145 5.34 -5.49 24.20
N ALA A 146 6.56 -5.23 24.66
CA ALA A 146 7.41 -4.22 24.03
C ALA A 146 7.95 -4.72 22.69
N LEU A 147 8.24 -3.83 21.74
CA LEU A 147 8.75 -4.23 20.43
C LEU A 147 10.10 -4.94 20.55
N GLU A 148 10.96 -4.43 21.43
CA GLU A 148 12.32 -4.89 21.69
C GLU A 148 12.35 -6.27 22.35
N GLU A 149 11.26 -6.69 23.00
CA GLU A 149 11.13 -8.01 23.61
C GLU A 149 10.95 -9.11 22.58
N LEU A 150 10.52 -8.80 21.34
CA LEU A 150 10.18 -9.80 20.34
C LEU A 150 11.39 -10.36 19.59
N GLY A 151 12.56 -9.73 19.71
CA GLY A 151 13.68 -10.07 18.84
C GLY A 151 14.90 -9.19 18.96
N ASP A 152 15.82 -9.38 18.01
CA ASP A 152 17.05 -8.63 17.94
C ASP A 152 16.83 -7.34 17.13
N SER A 153 17.56 -6.27 17.47
CA SER A 153 17.51 -5.00 16.72
C SER A 153 17.75 -5.24 15.23
N PHE A 154 16.97 -4.56 14.40
CA PHE A 154 16.99 -4.71 12.95
C PHE A 154 16.92 -3.37 12.23
N THR A 155 17.74 -3.19 11.20
CA THR A 155 17.68 -1.99 10.36
C THR A 155 16.87 -2.29 9.10
N LEU A 156 15.59 -1.91 9.11
CA LEU A 156 14.75 -2.00 7.92
C LEU A 156 15.27 -1.06 6.83
N LYS A 157 15.48 -1.61 5.63
CA LYS A 157 15.90 -0.85 4.44
C LYS A 157 14.89 -1.08 3.32
N PRO A 158 14.52 -0.03 2.56
CA PRO A 158 13.70 -0.21 1.38
C PRO A 158 14.34 -1.21 0.41
N GLN A 159 13.64 -2.29 0.09
CA GLN A 159 14.12 -3.30 -0.86
C GLN A 159 13.78 -2.92 -2.30
N ARG A 160 12.78 -2.07 -2.49
CA ARG A 160 12.34 -1.60 -3.81
C ARG A 160 12.69 -0.13 -4.03
N PRO A 161 13.11 0.24 -5.24
CA PRO A 161 13.31 1.65 -5.58
C PRO A 161 11.99 2.39 -5.40
N ALA A 162 12.07 3.62 -4.88
CA ALA A 162 10.91 4.50 -4.91
C ALA A 162 10.54 4.76 -6.37
N HIS A 163 9.28 4.54 -6.73
CA HIS A 163 8.71 4.97 -8.00
C HIS A 163 8.64 6.50 -7.99
N ALA A 164 9.78 7.16 -8.21
CA ALA A 164 9.87 8.61 -8.22
C ALA A 164 9.46 9.14 -9.59
N CYS A 165 8.60 10.15 -9.61
CA CYS A 165 8.29 10.85 -10.84
C CYS A 165 9.53 11.59 -11.36
N LYS A 166 9.68 11.65 -12.68
CA LYS A 166 10.74 12.43 -13.35
C LYS A 166 10.13 13.63 -14.03
N VAL A 167 10.70 14.81 -13.80
CA VAL A 167 10.31 16.03 -14.51
C VAL A 167 11.36 16.31 -15.58
N ASP A 168 10.90 16.44 -16.83
CA ASP A 168 11.63 17.07 -17.92
C ASP A 168 10.85 18.35 -18.32
N GLN A 169 11.52 19.35 -18.90
CA GLN A 169 11.05 20.73 -19.12
C GLN A 169 9.53 20.94 -19.10
N ASN A 170 8.81 20.28 -20.02
CA ASN A 170 7.37 20.38 -20.21
C ASN A 170 6.61 19.06 -19.96
N THR A 171 7.26 18.06 -19.37
CA THR A 171 6.66 16.75 -19.09
C THR A 171 6.96 16.22 -17.68
N LEU A 172 5.94 15.63 -17.04
CA LEU A 172 6.08 14.88 -15.80
C LEU A 172 5.80 13.41 -16.10
N HIS A 173 6.78 12.56 -15.84
CA HIS A 173 6.75 11.13 -16.11
C HIS A 173 6.51 10.37 -14.81
N GLY A 174 5.46 9.55 -14.82
CA GLY A 174 5.16 8.55 -13.81
C GLY A 174 4.75 7.24 -14.46
N GLU A 175 4.13 6.36 -13.68
CA GLU A 175 3.66 5.05 -14.12
C GLU A 175 2.49 4.57 -13.29
N ILE A 176 1.73 3.62 -13.83
CA ILE A 176 0.67 2.93 -13.10
C ILE A 176 1.29 2.00 -12.05
N ILE A 177 0.93 2.20 -10.79
CA ILE A 177 1.42 1.41 -9.64
C ILE A 177 0.35 0.53 -9.01
N PHE A 178 -0.92 0.76 -9.34
CA PHE A 178 -2.01 -0.06 -8.85
C PHE A 178 -3.21 -0.01 -9.80
N SER A 179 -4.02 -1.06 -9.80
CA SER A 179 -5.34 -1.04 -10.43
C SER A 179 -6.36 -1.60 -9.46
N ASP A 180 -7.41 -0.83 -9.21
CA ASP A 180 -8.45 -1.22 -8.26
C ASP A 180 -9.41 -2.26 -8.87
N ARG A 181 -10.38 -2.70 -8.05
CA ARG A 181 -11.38 -3.69 -8.46
C ARG A 181 -12.32 -3.19 -9.56
N PHE A 182 -12.54 -1.87 -9.66
CA PHE A 182 -13.36 -1.27 -10.71
C PHE A 182 -12.60 -1.17 -12.04
N GLY A 183 -11.28 -1.36 -12.00
CA GLY A 183 -10.39 -1.23 -13.13
C GLY A 183 -9.88 0.19 -13.33
N ASN A 184 -10.00 1.06 -12.32
CA ASN A 184 -9.31 2.34 -12.33
C ASN A 184 -7.79 2.09 -12.23
N LEU A 185 -7.01 2.98 -12.84
CA LEU A 185 -5.57 2.89 -12.95
C LEU A 185 -4.94 4.00 -12.12
N ILE A 186 -4.22 3.62 -11.06
CA ILE A 186 -3.65 4.56 -10.09
C ILE A 186 -2.16 4.68 -10.35
N SER A 187 -1.68 5.91 -10.53
CA SER A 187 -0.28 6.21 -10.80
C SER A 187 0.51 6.57 -9.54
N ASN A 188 1.84 6.61 -9.64
CA ASN A 188 2.72 7.15 -8.59
C ASN A 188 2.76 8.69 -8.52
N ILE A 189 2.00 9.39 -9.36
CA ILE A 189 2.04 10.85 -9.42
C ILE A 189 1.13 11.43 -8.35
N THR A 190 1.72 12.14 -7.38
CA THR A 190 0.94 12.76 -6.28
C THR A 190 0.30 14.07 -6.73
N ARG A 191 -0.75 14.52 -6.00
CA ARG A 191 -1.29 15.88 -6.16
C ARG A 191 -0.20 16.94 -6.04
N LYS A 192 0.74 16.76 -5.10
CA LYS A 192 1.85 17.68 -4.88
C LYS A 192 2.78 17.75 -6.10
N ASP A 193 3.12 16.60 -6.69
CA ASP A 193 3.93 16.53 -7.90
C ASP A 193 3.23 17.24 -9.06
N LEU A 194 1.94 16.94 -9.27
CA LEU A 194 1.12 17.58 -10.30
C LEU A 194 0.99 19.09 -10.11
N SER A 195 0.70 19.54 -8.88
CA SER A 195 0.50 20.97 -8.58
C SER A 195 1.80 21.75 -8.80
N ARG A 196 2.93 21.20 -8.32
CA ARG A 196 4.26 21.78 -8.52
C ARG A 196 4.64 21.81 -9.99
N PHE A 197 4.38 20.72 -10.71
CA PHE A 197 4.67 20.64 -12.13
C PHE A 197 3.82 21.63 -12.92
N ALA A 198 2.49 21.52 -12.84
CA ALA A 198 1.55 22.32 -13.63
C ALA A 198 1.72 23.83 -13.39
N SER A 199 1.91 24.26 -12.14
CA SER A 199 2.10 25.68 -11.79
C SER A 199 1.02 26.60 -12.39
N GLY A 200 -0.25 26.14 -12.36
CA GLY A 200 -1.40 26.88 -12.92
C GLY A 200 -1.63 26.70 -14.42
N ALA A 201 -0.69 26.07 -15.15
CA ALA A 201 -0.90 25.75 -16.57
C ALA A 201 -1.97 24.66 -16.75
N LYS A 202 -2.66 24.70 -17.90
CA LYS A 202 -3.47 23.57 -18.37
C LYS A 202 -2.58 22.35 -18.56
N ILE A 203 -3.11 21.16 -18.28
CA ILE A 203 -2.36 19.91 -18.46
C ILE A 203 -3.15 18.91 -19.30
N ALA A 204 -2.43 17.99 -19.92
CA ALA A 204 -2.98 16.79 -20.54
C ALA A 204 -2.29 15.55 -19.96
N VAL A 205 -3.10 14.54 -19.62
CA VAL A 205 -2.64 13.24 -19.15
C VAL A 205 -2.59 12.28 -20.32
N GLN A 206 -1.42 11.73 -20.61
CA GLN A 206 -1.19 10.76 -21.66
C GLN A 206 -0.97 9.38 -21.05
N LEU A 207 -1.74 8.41 -21.53
CA LEU A 207 -1.61 6.99 -21.20
C LEU A 207 -1.73 6.20 -22.50
N LYS A 208 -0.63 5.56 -22.93
CA LYS A 208 -0.54 4.89 -24.23
C LYS A 208 -0.95 5.82 -25.38
N ARG A 209 -2.06 5.52 -26.06
CA ARG A 209 -2.59 6.31 -27.19
C ARG A 209 -3.69 7.30 -26.76
N GLN A 210 -4.09 7.27 -25.49
CA GLN A 210 -5.14 8.14 -24.96
C GLN A 210 -4.54 9.43 -24.43
N THR A 211 -5.17 10.55 -24.78
CA THR A 211 -4.94 11.85 -24.16
C THR A 211 -6.21 12.28 -23.44
N ILE A 212 -6.07 12.69 -22.17
CA ILE A 212 -7.16 13.20 -21.33
C ILE A 212 -6.81 14.63 -20.95
N HIS A 213 -7.67 15.60 -21.29
CA HIS A 213 -7.41 17.01 -21.05
C HIS A 213 -7.93 17.44 -19.67
N GLY A 214 -7.05 18.05 -18.87
CA GLY A 214 -7.36 18.51 -17.53
C GLY A 214 -7.61 17.39 -16.52
N LEU A 215 -7.91 17.80 -15.29
CA LEU A 215 -8.37 16.92 -14.22
C LEU A 215 -9.83 17.22 -13.93
N GLN A 216 -10.59 16.17 -13.63
CA GLN A 216 -11.97 16.26 -13.21
C GLN A 216 -12.11 16.01 -11.72
N THR A 217 -13.25 16.41 -11.16
CA THR A 217 -13.58 16.19 -9.74
C THR A 217 -14.26 14.85 -9.48
N SER A 218 -14.86 14.25 -10.50
CA SER A 218 -15.57 12.96 -10.38
C SER A 218 -15.62 12.22 -11.71
N TYR A 219 -15.98 10.93 -11.67
CA TYR A 219 -16.18 10.13 -12.89
C TYR A 219 -17.31 10.66 -13.78
N ALA A 220 -18.36 11.24 -13.18
CA ALA A 220 -19.54 11.74 -13.91
C ALA A 220 -19.31 13.08 -14.62
N SER A 221 -18.11 13.67 -14.50
CA SER A 221 -17.75 14.92 -15.18
C SER A 221 -17.48 14.75 -16.68
N VAL A 222 -17.50 13.51 -17.19
CA VAL A 222 -17.35 13.15 -18.62
C VAL A 222 -18.50 12.22 -19.05
N GLY A 223 -18.66 12.01 -20.36
CA GLY A 223 -19.67 11.09 -20.91
C GLY A 223 -19.50 9.65 -20.43
N THR A 224 -20.58 8.87 -20.43
CA THR A 224 -20.50 7.43 -20.11
C THR A 224 -19.56 6.72 -21.08
N GLY A 225 -18.65 5.90 -20.56
CA GLY A 225 -17.61 5.21 -21.35
C GLY A 225 -16.39 6.08 -21.70
N GLU A 226 -16.39 7.36 -21.33
CA GLU A 226 -15.25 8.24 -21.58
C GLU A 226 -14.17 8.11 -20.49
N PRO A 227 -12.88 8.13 -20.86
CA PRO A 227 -11.78 8.18 -19.91
C PRO A 227 -11.77 9.49 -19.12
N VAL A 228 -11.41 9.41 -17.84
CA VAL A 228 -11.33 10.54 -16.94
C VAL A 228 -10.03 10.48 -16.13
N ALA A 229 -9.40 11.63 -15.93
CA ALA A 229 -8.25 11.78 -15.04
C ALA A 229 -8.68 12.61 -13.83
N LEU A 230 -8.40 12.12 -12.62
CA LEU A 230 -8.77 12.78 -11.36
C LEU A 230 -7.71 12.52 -10.29
N ILE A 231 -7.76 13.27 -9.19
CA ILE A 231 -7.00 12.93 -7.98
C ILE A 231 -7.90 12.12 -7.06
N ASN A 232 -7.49 10.88 -6.76
CA ASN A 232 -8.28 9.97 -5.94
C ASN A 232 -8.10 10.22 -4.43
N SER A 233 -8.75 9.39 -3.61
CA SER A 233 -8.70 9.45 -2.15
C SER A 233 -7.33 9.15 -1.53
N PHE A 234 -6.38 8.65 -2.32
CA PHE A 234 -4.99 8.42 -1.89
C PHE A 234 -4.07 9.60 -2.25
N ASP A 235 -4.63 10.70 -2.74
CA ASP A 235 -3.91 11.88 -3.22
C ASP A 235 -2.98 11.60 -4.42
N LEU A 236 -3.36 10.60 -5.22
CA LEU A 236 -2.66 10.17 -6.42
C LEU A 236 -3.51 10.43 -7.66
N LEU A 237 -2.83 10.67 -8.78
CA LEU A 237 -3.47 10.72 -10.08
C LEU A 237 -4.00 9.33 -10.46
N GLU A 238 -5.29 9.29 -10.73
CA GLU A 238 -6.03 8.13 -11.18
C GLU A 238 -6.62 8.38 -12.56
N ILE A 239 -6.60 7.34 -13.38
CA ILE A 239 -7.24 7.28 -14.69
C ILE A 239 -8.36 6.24 -14.63
N GLY A 240 -9.59 6.70 -14.71
CA GLY A 240 -10.81 5.89 -14.70
C GLY A 240 -11.54 5.97 -16.04
N VAL A 241 -12.67 5.26 -16.12
CA VAL A 241 -13.67 5.39 -17.19
C VAL A 241 -15.03 5.54 -16.54
N ASN A 242 -15.81 6.54 -16.93
CA ASN A 242 -17.14 6.75 -16.36
C ASN A 242 -18.05 5.54 -16.65
N GLN A 243 -18.51 4.85 -15.60
CA GLN A 243 -19.27 3.59 -15.66
C GLN A 243 -18.59 2.50 -16.54
N GLY A 244 -17.26 2.46 -16.55
CA GLY A 244 -16.50 1.49 -17.31
C GLY A 244 -15.27 0.98 -16.56
N ASN A 245 -14.40 0.29 -17.29
CA ASN A 245 -13.17 -0.31 -16.75
C ASN A 245 -11.96 0.21 -17.54
N ALA A 246 -11.20 1.12 -16.94
CA ALA A 246 -10.07 1.78 -17.61
C ALA A 246 -8.95 0.79 -17.95
N LYS A 247 -8.64 -0.16 -17.06
CA LYS A 247 -7.66 -1.23 -17.30
C LYS A 247 -7.96 -2.00 -18.58
N MET A 248 -9.21 -2.42 -18.77
CA MET A 248 -9.64 -3.17 -19.95
C MET A 248 -9.67 -2.29 -21.20
N GLN A 249 -10.29 -1.11 -21.11
CA GLN A 249 -10.48 -0.21 -22.25
C GLN A 249 -9.18 0.39 -22.76
N LEU A 250 -8.31 0.85 -21.85
CA LEU A 250 -7.02 1.47 -22.17
C LEU A 250 -5.89 0.43 -22.26
N GLN A 251 -6.19 -0.83 -21.95
CA GLN A 251 -5.26 -1.97 -21.96
C GLN A 251 -4.00 -1.74 -21.13
N ALA A 252 -4.04 -0.88 -20.12
CA ALA A 252 -2.87 -0.52 -19.33
C ALA A 252 -2.72 -1.43 -18.10
N THR A 253 -1.48 -1.70 -17.73
CA THR A 253 -1.09 -2.57 -16.62
C THR A 253 -0.13 -1.85 -15.68
N LEU A 254 0.25 -2.48 -14.57
CA LEU A 254 1.35 -2.03 -13.72
C LEU A 254 2.60 -1.72 -14.57
N GLY A 255 3.28 -0.63 -14.22
CA GLY A 255 4.45 -0.11 -14.94
C GLY A 255 4.13 0.60 -16.27
N THR A 256 2.86 0.69 -16.68
CA THR A 256 2.53 1.46 -17.89
C THR A 256 2.87 2.94 -17.67
N PRO A 257 3.67 3.57 -18.54
CA PRO A 257 4.03 4.98 -18.39
C PRO A 257 2.82 5.92 -18.43
N VAL A 258 2.81 6.90 -17.54
CA VAL A 258 1.89 8.03 -17.51
C VAL A 258 2.70 9.30 -17.73
N ILE A 259 2.32 10.11 -18.72
CA ILE A 259 3.03 11.35 -19.05
C ILE A 259 2.05 12.51 -18.91
N ILE A 260 2.41 13.50 -18.10
CA ILE A 260 1.66 14.75 -17.99
C ILE A 260 2.38 15.79 -18.82
N VAL A 261 1.67 16.42 -19.74
CA VAL A 261 2.19 17.47 -20.62
C VAL A 261 1.57 18.80 -20.21
N LYS A 262 2.37 19.86 -20.15
CA LYS A 262 1.84 21.23 -20.01
C LYS A 262 1.28 21.71 -21.35
N GLY A 263 0.06 22.24 -21.31
CA GLY A 263 -0.44 23.12 -22.35
C GLY A 263 0.12 24.54 -22.18
N GLU A 264 -0.04 25.36 -23.20
CA GLU A 264 0.27 26.79 -23.09
C GLU A 264 -0.58 27.41 -21.98
N SER A 265 0.06 28.17 -21.10
CA SER A 265 -0.61 28.98 -20.10
C SER A 265 -1.39 30.09 -20.81
N ASP A 266 -2.71 30.20 -20.55
CA ASP A 266 -3.48 31.36 -20.96
C ASP A 266 -2.92 32.58 -20.21
N ASN A 267 -1.95 33.26 -20.81
CA ASN A 267 -1.50 34.58 -20.40
C ASN A 267 -2.59 35.60 -20.76
N SER A 268 -3.73 35.50 -20.08
CA SER A 268 -4.79 36.51 -20.11
C SER A 268 -4.73 37.33 -18.83
N HIS A 269 -3.57 37.97 -18.62
CA HIS A 269 -3.46 39.12 -17.73
C HIS A 269 -3.03 40.35 -18.51
N VAL A 270 -4.05 41.17 -18.80
CA VAL A 270 -4.06 42.63 -18.80
C VAL A 270 -3.05 43.32 -19.73
N THR A 271 -3.48 43.51 -20.97
CA THR A 271 -3.16 44.73 -21.70
C THR A 271 -4.19 45.81 -21.34
N GLU A 272 -3.62 46.96 -20.96
CA GLU A 272 -4.19 48.29 -20.68
C GLU A 272 -4.82 48.56 -19.31
#